data_AF-A0AA86NZ42-F1
#
_entry.id   AF-A0AA86NZ42-F1
#
_cell.length_a   1.000
_cell.length_b   1.000
_cell.length_c   1.000
_cell.angle_alpha   90.00
_cell.angle_beta   90.00
_cell.angle_gamma   90.00
#
_symmetry.space_group_name_H-M   'P 1'
#
loop_
_entity.id
_entity.type
_entity.pdbx_description
1 polymer ?
#
loop_
_entity_poly.entity_id
_entity_poly.type
_entity_poly.pdbx_seq_one_letter_code
_entity_poly.pdbx_strand_id
1 'polypeptide(L)'
;MNEELPQYAMTWAVIPCVSHLVPAVGHLAITDSKGTQYDFGGPYFVNVSKRSTIFGPACRYYQFHLTDQQKELWDSTIIKYKNQYEQLNYNLFTNNCHHFVAAILNDLNVENKGTHGAVNLVGKYRFRMRKLRRFCC
;
A
#
# COMPACT_ATOMS: atom_id res chain seq x y z
N MET A 1 -22.06 8.01 0.88
CA MET A 1 -20.93 8.97 0.92
C MET A 1 -19.74 8.26 0.30
N ASN A 2 -19.34 8.63 -0.91
CA ASN A 2 -18.13 8.08 -1.54
C ASN A 2 -16.94 8.65 -0.78
N GLU A 3 -16.47 7.95 0.25
CA GLU A 3 -15.25 8.33 0.96
C GLU A 3 -14.08 8.17 -0.01
N GLU A 4 -13.61 9.29 -0.54
CA GLU A 4 -12.39 9.35 -1.34
C GLU A 4 -11.21 8.91 -0.50
N LEU A 5 -10.36 8.06 -1.07
CA LEU A 5 -9.14 7.63 -0.40
C LEU A 5 -8.12 8.78 -0.38
N PRO A 6 -7.28 8.84 0.66
CA PRO A 6 -6.21 9.83 0.76
C PRO A 6 -5.25 9.68 -0.43
N GLN A 7 -4.81 10.79 -0.99
CA GLN A 7 -3.79 10.84 -2.05
C GLN A 7 -2.41 10.57 -1.45
N TYR A 8 -1.43 10.11 -2.24
CA TYR A 8 -0.04 9.97 -1.77
C TYR A 8 0.11 9.20 -0.44
N ALA A 9 -0.64 8.12 -0.30
CA ALA A 9 -0.76 7.40 0.97
C ALA A 9 -0.54 5.90 0.77
N MET A 10 -0.12 5.25 1.85
CA MET A 10 -0.23 3.80 1.98
C MET A 10 -1.52 3.47 2.71
N THR A 11 -2.30 2.53 2.20
CA THR A 11 -3.54 2.07 2.85
C THR A 11 -3.40 0.65 3.37
N TRP A 12 -4.24 0.32 4.36
CA TRP A 12 -4.25 -0.99 5.00
C TRP A 12 -5.68 -1.51 5.07
N ALA A 13 -5.88 -2.74 4.57
CA ALA A 13 -7.13 -3.47 4.60
C ALA A 13 -7.00 -4.75 5.45
N VAL A 14 -8.12 -5.19 6.02
CA VAL A 14 -8.19 -6.42 6.83
C VAL A 14 -8.06 -7.61 5.89
N ILE A 15 -7.13 -8.53 6.18
CA ILE A 15 -7.10 -9.86 5.57
C ILE A 15 -8.01 -10.76 6.40
N PRO A 16 -9.06 -11.36 5.83
CA PRO A 16 -9.95 -12.26 6.56
C PRO A 16 -9.18 -13.34 7.32
N CYS A 17 -9.60 -13.62 8.55
CA CYS A 17 -8.97 -14.53 9.52
C CYS A 17 -7.57 -14.10 10.01
N VAL A 18 -6.63 -13.77 9.11
CA VAL A 18 -5.24 -13.44 9.46
C VAL A 18 -5.14 -12.19 10.32
N SER A 19 -5.79 -11.10 9.91
CA SER A 19 -5.77 -9.84 10.65
C SER A 19 -6.52 -9.90 11.98
N HIS A 20 -7.37 -10.91 12.19
CA HIS A 20 -8.01 -11.16 13.49
C HIS A 20 -7.06 -11.89 14.45
N LEU A 21 -6.25 -12.81 13.94
CA LEU A 21 -5.24 -13.54 14.72
C LEU A 21 -4.01 -12.67 15.01
N VAL A 22 -3.58 -11.86 14.04
CA VAL A 22 -2.43 -10.96 14.13
C VAL A 22 -2.84 -9.55 13.67
N PRO A 23 -3.36 -8.69 14.58
CA PRO A 23 -3.91 -7.37 14.23
C PRO A 23 -2.96 -6.40 13.52
N ALA A 24 -1.65 -6.64 13.64
CA ALA A 24 -0.63 -5.85 12.96
C ALA A 24 -0.51 -6.19 11.47
N VAL A 25 -0.83 -7.43 11.07
CA VAL A 25 -0.68 -7.94 9.71
C VAL A 25 -1.98 -7.73 8.94
N GLY A 26 -1.88 -7.08 7.79
CA GLY A 26 -3.01 -6.93 6.87
C GLY A 26 -2.49 -6.58 5.48
N HIS A 27 -3.40 -6.24 4.58
CA HIS A 27 -3.07 -6.04 3.18
C HIS A 27 -2.71 -4.59 2.90
N LEU A 28 -1.60 -4.36 2.21
CA LEU A 28 -1.14 -3.02 1.87
C LEU A 28 -1.49 -2.65 0.43
N ALA A 29 -1.90 -1.41 0.24
CA ALA A 29 -1.99 -0.76 -1.06
C ALA A 29 -1.32 0.61 -1.01
N ILE A 30 -1.10 1.21 -2.17
CA ILE A 30 -0.60 2.58 -2.30
C ILE A 30 -1.54 3.40 -3.17
N THR A 31 -1.78 4.65 -2.82
CA THR A 31 -2.66 5.55 -3.56
C THR A 31 -1.89 6.54 -4.42
N ASP A 32 -2.36 6.77 -5.63
CA ASP A 32 -1.87 7.84 -6.53
C ASP A 32 -2.29 9.25 -6.05
N SER A 33 -1.94 10.27 -6.83
CA SER A 33 -2.34 11.66 -6.62
C SER A 33 -3.86 11.91 -6.67
N LYS A 34 -4.65 10.93 -7.13
CA LYS A 34 -6.11 11.01 -7.31
C LYS A 34 -6.87 10.11 -6.33
N GLY A 35 -6.17 9.48 -5.38
CA GLY A 35 -6.75 8.53 -4.43
C GLY A 35 -7.14 7.18 -5.05
N THR A 36 -6.64 6.84 -6.24
CA THR A 36 -6.75 5.49 -6.80
C THR A 36 -5.72 4.61 -6.12
N GLN A 37 -6.15 3.50 -5.52
CA GLN A 37 -5.26 2.54 -4.86
C GLN A 37 -4.82 1.43 -5.82
N TYR A 38 -3.58 0.99 -5.59
CA TYR A 38 -2.88 -0.06 -6.31
C TYR A 38 -2.38 -1.10 -5.30
N ASP A 39 -2.77 -2.35 -5.49
CA ASP A 39 -2.29 -3.45 -4.65
C ASP A 39 -1.98 -4.72 -5.43
N PHE A 40 -0.81 -5.29 -5.17
CA PHE A 40 -0.42 -6.57 -5.74
C PHE A 40 -1.19 -7.69 -5.05
N GLY A 41 -2.18 -8.23 -5.75
CA GLY A 41 -3.19 -9.13 -5.19
C GLY A 41 -2.98 -10.61 -5.51
N GLY A 42 -2.13 -10.92 -6.49
CA GLY A 42 -1.89 -12.30 -6.91
C GLY A 42 -0.92 -12.37 -8.09
N PRO A 43 -0.57 -13.58 -8.55
CA PRO A 43 0.36 -13.75 -9.67
C PRO A 43 -0.10 -12.93 -10.87
N TYR A 44 0.80 -12.12 -11.42
CA TYR A 44 0.56 -11.29 -12.61
C TYR A 44 -0.60 -10.29 -12.47
N PHE A 45 -1.02 -9.99 -11.23
CA PHE A 45 -2.22 -9.20 -10.98
C PHE A 45 -2.01 -8.10 -9.94
N VAL A 46 -2.11 -6.85 -10.42
CA VAL A 46 -2.20 -5.65 -9.59
C VAL A 46 -3.62 -5.09 -9.71
N ASN A 47 -4.34 -5.06 -8.59
CA ASN A 47 -5.65 -4.46 -8.51
C ASN A 47 -5.52 -2.93 -8.55
N VAL A 48 -6.40 -2.27 -9.32
CA VAL A 48 -6.48 -0.81 -9.43
C VAL A 48 -7.93 -0.39 -9.18
N SER A 49 -8.17 0.35 -8.11
CA SER A 49 -9.53 0.67 -7.69
C SER A 49 -9.58 1.96 -6.90
N LYS A 50 -10.72 2.65 -6.89
CA LYS A 50 -10.97 3.77 -5.95
C LYS A 50 -11.68 3.35 -4.66
N ARG A 51 -12.11 2.08 -4.56
CA ARG A 51 -13.05 1.62 -3.51
C ARG A 51 -12.47 0.55 -2.61
N SER A 52 -11.87 -0.48 -3.20
CA SER A 52 -11.45 -1.68 -2.48
C SER A 52 -10.12 -2.24 -3.01
N THR A 53 -9.33 -2.75 -2.08
CA THR A 53 -8.24 -3.67 -2.37
C THR A 53 -8.82 -5.04 -2.71
N ILE A 54 -7.98 -6.04 -3.03
CA ILE A 54 -8.48 -7.41 -3.22
C ILE A 54 -9.15 -8.01 -1.98
N PHE A 55 -8.88 -7.49 -0.78
CA PHE A 55 -9.52 -7.95 0.47
C PHE A 55 -10.62 -7.00 0.96
N GLY A 56 -11.05 -6.06 0.13
CA GLY A 56 -12.11 -5.10 0.46
C GLY A 56 -11.60 -3.69 0.78
N PRO A 57 -12.47 -2.82 1.34
CA PRO A 57 -12.14 -1.42 1.58
C PRO A 57 -10.96 -1.24 2.54
N ALA A 58 -10.07 -0.29 2.22
CA ALA A 58 -9.07 0.16 3.18
C ALA A 58 -9.75 0.70 4.44
N CYS A 59 -9.19 0.39 5.59
CA CYS A 59 -9.73 0.80 6.88
C CYS A 59 -8.76 1.67 7.69
N ARG A 60 -7.49 1.72 7.28
CA ARG A 60 -6.45 2.63 7.79
C ARG A 60 -5.58 3.16 6.66
N TYR A 61 -4.90 4.27 6.93
CA TYR A 61 -3.95 4.87 6.00
C TYR A 61 -2.79 5.57 6.71
N TYR A 62 -1.67 5.66 6.02
CA TYR A 62 -0.56 6.52 6.37
C TYR A 62 -0.31 7.49 5.22
N GLN A 63 -0.49 8.78 5.51
CA GLN A 63 -0.21 9.86 4.56
C GLN A 63 1.29 10.15 4.55
N PHE A 64 1.94 10.08 3.40
CA PHE A 64 3.35 10.43 3.31
C PHE A 64 3.52 11.96 3.22
N HIS A 65 4.57 12.46 3.87
CA HIS A 65 5.05 13.82 3.67
C HIS A 65 6.11 13.80 2.57
N LEU A 66 5.71 14.20 1.37
CA LEU A 66 6.54 14.14 0.16
C LEU A 66 7.10 15.52 -0.20
N THR A 67 8.33 15.54 -0.70
CA THR A 67 8.87 16.73 -1.41
C THR A 67 8.14 16.94 -2.73
N ASP A 68 8.27 18.13 -3.33
CA ASP A 68 7.59 18.40 -4.60
C ASP A 68 8.12 17.53 -5.74
N GLN A 69 9.43 17.26 -5.75
CA GLN A 69 10.04 16.29 -6.66
C GLN A 69 9.43 14.88 -6.48
N GLN A 70 9.22 14.43 -5.24
CA GLN A 70 8.60 13.12 -4.99
C GLN A 70 7.16 13.07 -5.46
N LYS A 71 6.38 14.16 -5.29
CA LYS A 71 4.99 14.23 -5.78
C LYS A 71 4.92 14.16 -7.30
N GLU A 72 5.84 14.82 -8.00
CA GLU A 72 5.93 14.81 -9.46
C GLU A 72 6.21 13.40 -9.99
N LEU A 73 7.06 12.63 -9.30
CA LEU A 73 7.45 11.27 -9.69
C LEU A 73 6.49 10.18 -9.17
N TRP A 74 5.63 10.49 -8.20
CA TRP A 74 4.85 9.51 -7.46
C TRP A 74 4.02 8.58 -8.36
N ASP A 75 3.15 9.18 -9.19
CA ASP A 75 2.22 8.44 -10.02
C ASP A 75 2.94 7.61 -11.10
N SER A 76 3.96 8.18 -11.73
CA SER A 76 4.72 7.49 -12.77
C SER A 76 5.51 6.30 -12.21
N THR A 77 6.05 6.43 -10.99
CA THR A 77 6.70 5.31 -10.30
C THR A 77 5.70 4.22 -9.89
N ILE A 78 4.50 4.57 -9.42
CA ILE A 78 3.45 3.57 -9.18
C ILE A 78 3.12 2.80 -10.46
N ILE A 79 2.96 3.48 -11.59
CA ILE A 79 2.67 2.82 -12.88
C ILE A 79 3.84 1.94 -13.33
N LYS A 80 5.09 2.40 -13.18
CA LYS A 80 6.30 1.60 -13.45
C LYS A 80 6.26 0.28 -12.68
N TYR A 81 6.04 0.31 -11.37
CA TYR A 81 6.01 -0.90 -10.55
C TYR A 81 4.76 -1.75 -10.76
N LYS A 82 3.60 -1.14 -11.05
CA LYS A 82 2.41 -1.89 -11.47
C LYS A 82 2.75 -2.78 -12.65
N ASN A 83 3.25 -2.19 -13.74
CA ASN A 83 3.55 -2.91 -14.97
C ASN A 83 4.62 -4.00 -14.75
N GLN A 84 5.62 -3.72 -13.90
CA GLN A 84 6.62 -4.71 -13.52
C GLN A 84 6.01 -5.89 -12.74
N TYR A 85 5.21 -5.62 -11.71
CA TYR A 85 4.64 -6.66 -10.85
C TYR A 85 3.53 -7.47 -11.53
N GLU A 86 2.88 -6.92 -12.54
CA GLU A 86 2.00 -7.68 -13.45
C GLU A 86 2.74 -8.75 -14.26
N GLN A 87 4.07 -8.78 -14.23
CA GLN A 87 4.87 -9.84 -14.86
C GLN A 87 5.46 -10.83 -13.82
N LEU A 88 5.17 -10.66 -12.52
CA LEU A 88 5.79 -11.43 -11.45
C LEU A 88 4.84 -12.46 -10.83
N ASN A 89 5.40 -13.58 -10.38
CA ASN A 89 4.70 -14.55 -9.55
C ASN A 89 4.52 -14.03 -8.13
N TYR A 90 3.35 -14.29 -7.54
CA TYR A 90 3.08 -13.93 -6.15
C TYR A 90 3.61 -15.00 -5.19
N ASN A 91 4.25 -14.55 -4.11
CA ASN A 91 4.65 -15.39 -2.98
C ASN A 91 4.33 -14.68 -1.67
N LEU A 92 3.61 -15.36 -0.78
CA LEU A 92 3.15 -14.80 0.50
C LEU A 92 4.29 -14.22 1.36
N PHE A 93 5.49 -14.79 1.29
CA PHE A 93 6.61 -14.40 2.16
C PHE A 93 7.64 -13.51 1.45
N THR A 94 7.84 -13.67 0.14
CA THR A 94 8.97 -13.06 -0.58
C THR A 94 8.59 -12.15 -1.74
N ASN A 95 7.34 -12.19 -2.22
CA ASN A 95 6.86 -11.30 -3.27
C ASN A 95 5.36 -11.06 -3.16
N ASN A 96 4.98 -10.07 -2.36
CA ASN A 96 3.59 -9.80 -2.00
C ASN A 96 3.30 -8.29 -2.01
N CYS A 97 2.13 -7.90 -1.52
CA CYS A 97 1.70 -6.51 -1.43
C CYS A 97 2.65 -5.59 -0.64
N HIS A 98 3.36 -6.10 0.37
CA HIS A 98 4.33 -5.30 1.13
C HIS A 98 5.60 -5.05 0.33
N HIS A 99 6.05 -6.03 -0.45
CA HIS A 99 7.21 -5.87 -1.32
C HIS A 99 6.91 -4.89 -2.45
N PHE A 100 5.70 -4.95 -3.00
CA PHE A 100 5.21 -3.98 -3.99
C PHE A 100 5.26 -2.54 -3.48
N VAL A 101 4.66 -2.28 -2.30
CA VAL A 101 4.69 -0.94 -1.70
C VAL A 101 6.11 -0.52 -1.33
N ALA A 102 6.91 -1.41 -0.74
CA ALA A 102 8.29 -1.12 -0.36
C ALA A 102 9.15 -0.73 -1.57
N ALA A 103 9.01 -1.43 -2.69
CA ALA A 103 9.77 -1.14 -3.91
C ALA A 103 9.51 0.28 -4.42
N ILE A 104 8.24 0.72 -4.43
CA ILE A 104 7.86 2.08 -4.84
C ILE A 104 8.43 3.13 -3.90
N LEU A 105 8.29 2.94 -2.58
CA LEU A 105 8.81 3.90 -1.60
C LEU A 105 10.34 4.01 -1.64
N ASN A 106 11.03 2.90 -1.91
CA ASN A 106 12.48 2.87 -2.07
C ASN A 106 12.94 3.63 -3.31
N ASP A 107 12.28 3.43 -4.45
CA ASP A 107 12.62 4.11 -5.71
C ASP A 107 12.45 5.63 -5.61
N LEU A 108 11.44 6.07 -4.83
CA LEU A 108 11.18 7.48 -4.54
C LEU A 108 11.98 8.04 -3.35
N ASN A 109 12.78 7.20 -2.69
CA ASN A 109 13.56 7.54 -1.50
C ASN A 109 12.71 8.28 -0.42
N VAL A 110 11.51 7.74 -0.14
CA VAL A 110 10.56 8.37 0.78
C VAL A 110 11.09 8.32 2.21
N GLU A 111 10.98 9.43 2.93
CA GLU A 111 11.42 9.59 4.34
C GLU A 111 12.92 9.38 4.63
N ASN A 112 13.81 9.24 3.63
CA ASN A 112 15.29 9.23 3.77
C ASN A 112 15.85 8.30 4.87
N LYS A 113 15.16 7.20 5.21
CA LYS A 113 15.45 6.37 6.40
C LYS A 113 15.99 4.97 6.10
N GLY A 114 16.59 4.79 4.93
CA GLY A 114 17.12 3.51 4.45
C GLY A 114 16.07 2.68 3.70
N THR A 115 16.46 1.47 3.28
CA THR A 115 15.62 0.59 2.46
C THR A 115 14.40 0.09 3.23
N HIS A 116 13.21 0.43 2.76
CA HIS A 116 11.96 -0.18 3.18
C HIS A 116 11.92 -1.66 2.80
N GLY A 117 11.54 -2.50 3.75
CA GLY A 117 11.21 -3.91 3.54
C GLY A 117 9.89 -4.24 4.22
N ALA A 118 9.35 -5.44 3.97
CA ALA A 118 8.02 -5.82 4.46
C ALA A 118 7.88 -5.70 6.00
N VAL A 119 8.90 -6.14 6.75
CA VAL A 119 8.92 -6.03 8.23
C VAL A 119 8.96 -4.57 8.69
N ASN A 120 9.73 -3.72 8.01
CA ASN A 120 9.77 -2.29 8.31
C ASN A 120 8.40 -1.66 8.08
N LEU A 121 7.70 -2.02 7.00
CA LEU A 121 6.38 -1.49 6.70
C LEU A 121 5.37 -1.81 7.80
N VAL A 122 5.33 -3.08 8.24
CA VAL A 122 4.45 -3.52 9.33
C VAL A 122 4.84 -2.84 10.64
N GLY A 123 6.10 -2.97 11.08
CA GLY A 123 6.53 -2.50 12.39
C GLY A 123 6.48 -0.99 12.56
N LYS A 124 6.85 -0.22 11.52
CA LYS A 124 6.93 1.24 11.60
C LYS A 124 5.60 1.92 11.35
N TYR A 125 4.87 1.53 10.30
CA TYR A 125 3.73 2.32 9.83
C TYR A 125 2.40 1.85 10.40
N ARG A 126 2.21 0.56 10.68
CA ARG A 126 0.92 0.02 11.15
C ARG A 126 0.37 0.76 12.38
N PHE A 127 1.24 1.14 13.31
CA PHE A 127 0.87 1.85 14.54
C PHE A 127 0.76 3.36 14.36
N ARG A 128 1.22 3.90 13.23
CA ARG A 128 1.13 5.32 12.86
C ARG A 128 -0.01 5.61 11.90
N MET A 129 -0.62 4.58 11.34
CA MET A 129 -1.74 4.73 10.42
C MET A 129 -3.00 5.25 11.14
N ARG A 130 -3.63 6.25 10.52
CA ARG A 130 -4.91 6.82 10.94
C ARG A 130 -6.05 5.89 10.52
N LYS A 131 -7.12 5.82 11.32
CA LYS A 131 -8.35 5.08 10.96
C LYS A 131 -9.10 5.84 9.87
N LEU A 132 -9.46 5.15 8.79
CA LEU A 132 -10.43 5.62 7.78
C LEU A 132 -11.85 5.22 8.16
N ARG A 133 -12.02 4.00 8.70
CA ARG A 133 -13.34 3.41 8.94
C ARG A 133 -13.47 2.93 10.39
N ARG A 134 -14.69 2.98 10.92
CA ARG A 134 -15.02 2.53 12.29
C ARG A 134 -14.86 1.02 12.48
N PHE A 135 -15.09 0.21 11.44
CA PHE A 135 -15.05 -1.26 11.51
C PHE A 135 -13.64 -1.88 11.31
N CYS A 136 -12.58 -1.10 11.51
CA CYS A 136 -11.20 -1.59 11.42
C CYS A 136 -10.75 -2.13 12.79
N CYS A 137 -10.19 -3.35 12.84
CA CYS A 137 -9.57 -3.94 14.03
C CYS A 137 -8.48 -3.02 14.64
#